data_AF-A0A1B6E5S8-F1
#
_entry.id   AF-A0A1B6E5S8-F1
#
_cell.length_a   1.000
_cell.length_b   1.000
_cell.length_c   1.000
_cell.angle_alpha   90.00
_cell.angle_beta   90.00
_cell.angle_gamma   90.00
#
_symmetry.space_group_name_H-M   'P 1'
#
loop_
_entity.id
_entity.type
_entity.pdbx_description
1 polymer ?
#
loop_
_entity_poly.entity_id
_entity_poly.type
_entity_poly.pdbx_seq_one_letter_code
_entity_poly.pdbx_strand_id
1 'polypeptide(L)'
;EAGFPVGVVNILSGYGPTAGGALASHKEVAKVAFTGSTEVGHLVMEAAAKSNLKRVSLELGGKSPIIIFEDADLDQAVNIAHDALFFNQGQVCCAGTRTFVHESVYDEFVKKAVTKANQRKIGDPFEPDTQHGPQVFGSLLKYHRII
;
A
#
# COMPACT_ATOMS: atom_id res chain seq x y z
N GLU A 1 18.44 -16.45 -19.25
CA GLU A 1 17.32 -15.52 -19.56
C GLU A 1 16.12 -16.31 -20.07
N ALA A 2 14.91 -15.77 -19.99
CA ALA A 2 13.67 -16.52 -20.28
C ALA A 2 13.30 -16.63 -21.78
N GLY A 3 13.98 -15.91 -22.69
CA GLY A 3 13.82 -16.10 -24.15
C GLY A 3 12.65 -15.37 -24.81
N PHE A 4 12.12 -14.29 -24.23
CA PHE A 4 11.06 -13.49 -24.87
C PHE A 4 11.54 -12.82 -26.17
N PRO A 5 10.72 -12.79 -27.23
CA PRO A 5 11.03 -12.02 -28.43
C PRO A 5 11.23 -10.53 -28.17
N VAL A 6 12.06 -9.87 -28.98
CA VAL A 6 12.30 -8.42 -28.91
C VAL A 6 10.98 -7.66 -29.08
N GLY A 7 10.73 -6.69 -28.19
CA GLY A 7 9.54 -5.83 -28.24
C GLY A 7 8.30 -6.39 -27.51
N VAL A 8 8.33 -7.63 -27.00
CA VAL A 8 7.21 -8.19 -26.22
C VAL A 8 7.14 -7.57 -24.82
N VAL A 9 8.29 -7.38 -24.18
CA VAL A 9 8.41 -6.72 -22.88
C VAL A 9 9.29 -5.48 -23.05
N ASN A 10 8.71 -4.33 -22.76
CA ASN A 10 9.42 -3.05 -22.81
C ASN A 10 9.27 -2.38 -21.43
N ILE A 11 10.38 -1.92 -20.86
CA ILE A 11 10.41 -1.22 -19.58
C ILE A 11 10.89 0.21 -19.84
N LEU A 12 10.05 1.17 -19.50
CA LEU A 12 10.32 2.59 -19.67
C LEU A 12 10.26 3.28 -18.31
N SER A 13 11.43 3.58 -17.75
CA SER A 13 11.55 4.36 -16.53
C SER A 13 11.31 5.84 -16.82
N GLY A 14 10.52 6.51 -16.00
CA GLY A 14 10.24 7.93 -16.15
C GLY A 14 9.21 8.44 -15.15
N TYR A 15 8.93 9.74 -15.20
CA TYR A 15 7.94 10.35 -14.31
C TYR A 15 6.51 10.07 -14.78
N GLY A 16 5.57 10.05 -13.83
CA GLY A 16 4.15 9.85 -14.08
C GLY A 16 3.57 10.81 -15.13
N PRO A 17 3.73 12.16 -14.98
CA PRO A 17 3.17 13.12 -15.92
C PRO A 17 3.72 13.00 -17.35
N THR A 18 4.94 12.48 -17.53
CA THR A 18 5.57 12.35 -18.84
C THR A 18 5.39 10.95 -19.41
N ALA A 19 6.14 9.96 -18.93
CA ALA A 19 6.11 8.59 -19.45
C ALA A 19 4.73 7.94 -19.23
N GLY A 20 4.18 8.05 -18.02
CA GLY A 20 2.86 7.50 -17.69
C GLY A 20 1.72 8.18 -18.44
N GLY A 21 1.73 9.52 -18.49
CA GLY A 21 0.73 10.32 -19.19
C GLY A 21 0.70 10.05 -20.70
N ALA A 22 1.87 9.89 -21.31
CA ALA A 22 2.00 9.49 -22.71
C ALA A 22 1.36 8.11 -22.97
N LEU A 23 1.66 7.11 -22.13
CA LEU A 23 1.06 5.77 -22.24
C LEU A 23 -0.47 5.78 -22.04
N ALA A 24 -0.96 6.52 -21.04
CA ALA A 24 -2.40 6.62 -20.76
C ALA A 24 -3.18 7.27 -21.91
N SER A 25 -2.56 8.20 -22.64
CA SER A 25 -3.17 8.94 -23.75
C SER A 25 -2.89 8.35 -25.13
N HIS A 26 -1.98 7.38 -25.25
CA HIS A 26 -1.56 6.83 -26.54
C HIS A 26 -2.74 6.13 -27.25
N LYS A 27 -2.92 6.40 -28.55
CA LYS A 27 -4.06 5.90 -29.33
C LYS A 27 -3.95 4.42 -29.69
N GLU A 28 -2.74 3.87 -29.72
CA GLU A 28 -2.50 2.47 -30.06
C GLU A 28 -2.42 1.54 -28.84
N VAL A 29 -2.45 2.09 -27.62
CA VAL A 29 -2.53 1.27 -26.41
C VAL A 29 -3.97 0.82 -26.21
N ALA A 30 -4.19 -0.50 -26.20
CA ALA A 30 -5.52 -1.09 -26.07
C ALA A 30 -6.03 -1.19 -24.62
N LYS A 31 -5.11 -1.27 -23.65
CA LYS A 31 -5.43 -1.38 -22.23
C LYS A 31 -4.37 -0.72 -21.35
N VAL A 32 -4.81 -0.07 -20.27
CA VAL A 32 -3.96 0.37 -19.17
C VAL A 32 -4.38 -0.34 -17.88
N ALA A 33 -3.41 -0.78 -17.10
CA ALA A 33 -3.59 -1.23 -15.73
C ALA A 33 -2.74 -0.32 -14.83
N PHE A 34 -3.36 0.32 -13.85
CA PHE A 34 -2.71 1.29 -12.99
C PHE A 34 -2.98 0.96 -11.51
N THR A 35 -1.93 1.03 -10.71
CA THR A 35 -1.99 0.93 -9.25
C THR A 35 -1.27 2.14 -8.66
N GLY A 36 -1.94 2.87 -7.78
CA GLY A 36 -1.41 4.12 -7.23
C GLY A 36 -2.45 4.87 -6.41
N SER A 37 -2.36 6.20 -6.37
CA SER A 37 -3.32 7.03 -5.64
C SER A 37 -4.62 7.22 -6.43
N THR A 38 -5.72 7.45 -5.72
CA THR A 38 -7.01 7.83 -6.30
C THR A 38 -6.91 9.04 -7.23
N GLU A 39 -6.17 10.07 -6.82
CA GLU A 39 -5.96 11.29 -7.60
C GLU A 39 -5.38 10.97 -9.00
N VAL A 40 -4.32 10.18 -9.06
CA VAL A 40 -3.69 9.81 -10.34
C VAL A 40 -4.57 8.82 -11.12
N GLY A 41 -5.30 7.94 -10.43
CA GLY A 41 -6.29 7.06 -11.05
C GLY A 41 -7.34 7.80 -11.87
N HIS A 42 -7.84 8.94 -11.36
CA HIS A 42 -8.75 9.80 -12.11
C HIS A 42 -8.11 10.34 -13.39
N LEU A 43 -6.85 10.81 -13.32
CA LEU A 43 -6.12 11.31 -14.49
C LEU A 43 -5.92 10.22 -15.54
N VAL A 44 -5.60 9.00 -15.12
CA VAL A 44 -5.43 7.84 -16.02
C VAL A 44 -6.75 7.52 -16.73
N MET A 45 -7.86 7.50 -16.00
CA MET A 45 -9.18 7.22 -16.56
C MET A 45 -9.65 8.33 -17.51
N GLU A 46 -9.39 9.60 -17.17
CA GLU A 46 -9.68 10.74 -18.01
C GLU A 46 -8.86 10.72 -19.31
N ALA A 47 -7.56 10.42 -19.24
CA ALA A 47 -6.69 10.29 -20.42
C ALA A 47 -7.17 9.17 -21.35
N ALA A 48 -7.58 8.03 -20.80
CA ALA A 48 -8.17 6.94 -21.58
C ALA A 48 -9.48 7.38 -22.27
N ALA A 49 -10.35 8.09 -21.54
CA ALA A 49 -11.62 8.58 -22.06
C ALA A 49 -11.43 9.60 -23.20
N LYS A 50 -10.47 10.52 -23.07
CA LYS A 50 -10.17 11.55 -24.08
C LYS A 50 -9.44 11.04 -25.32
N SER A 51 -8.84 9.85 -25.27
CA SER A 51 -7.98 9.35 -26.35
C SER A 51 -8.70 8.36 -27.27
N ASN A 52 -8.90 7.12 -26.81
CA ASN A 52 -9.40 6.02 -27.65
C ASN A 52 -10.35 5.08 -26.89
N LEU A 53 -10.86 5.49 -25.71
CA LEU A 53 -11.72 4.66 -24.86
C LEU A 53 -11.11 3.29 -24.52
N LYS A 54 -9.77 3.22 -24.40
CA LYS A 54 -9.05 2.01 -23.99
C LYS A 54 -9.56 1.47 -22.66
N ARG A 55 -9.48 0.14 -22.48
CA ARG A 55 -9.87 -0.51 -21.23
C ARG A 55 -8.94 -0.07 -20.10
N VAL A 56 -9.49 0.21 -18.92
CA VAL A 56 -8.72 0.62 -17.73
C VAL A 56 -9.08 -0.28 -16.55
N SER A 57 -8.07 -0.67 -15.77
CA SER A 57 -8.24 -1.25 -14.42
C SER A 57 -7.43 -0.44 -13.41
N LEU A 58 -8.05 -0.08 -12.29
CA LEU A 58 -7.51 0.87 -11.31
C LEU A 58 -7.51 0.26 -9.90
N GLU A 59 -6.36 0.27 -9.23
CA GLU A 59 -6.21 -0.08 -7.81
C GLU A 59 -5.71 1.15 -7.04
N LEU A 60 -6.58 1.79 -6.27
CA LEU A 60 -6.45 3.21 -5.91
C LEU A 60 -6.19 3.48 -4.41
N GLY A 61 -5.58 2.52 -3.72
CA GLY A 61 -5.34 2.60 -2.29
C GLY A 61 -6.57 2.21 -1.45
N GLY A 62 -6.49 2.42 -0.15
CA GLY A 62 -7.52 1.97 0.77
C GLY A 62 -7.39 2.55 2.17
N LYS A 63 -8.42 2.30 2.98
CA LYS A 63 -8.43 2.60 4.42
C LYS A 63 -9.04 1.40 5.16
N SER A 64 -8.42 0.24 4.99
CA SER A 64 -9.02 -1.04 5.38
C SER A 64 -9.27 -1.14 6.88
N PRO A 65 -10.47 -1.57 7.30
CA PRO A 65 -10.77 -1.79 8.71
C PRO A 65 -10.32 -3.19 9.17
N ILE A 66 -9.96 -3.29 10.45
CA ILE A 66 -9.90 -4.53 11.23
C ILE A 66 -10.97 -4.41 12.30
N ILE A 67 -11.81 -5.43 12.46
CA ILE A 67 -12.90 -5.44 13.45
C ILE A 67 -12.66 -6.63 14.39
N ILE A 68 -12.49 -6.35 15.68
CA ILE A 68 -12.18 -7.32 16.72
C ILE A 68 -13.40 -7.43 17.65
N PHE A 69 -14.01 -8.61 17.67
CA PHE A 69 -15.14 -8.94 18.52
C PHE A 69 -14.69 -9.41 19.91
N GLU A 70 -15.62 -9.46 20.87
CA GLU A 70 -15.32 -9.83 22.27
C GLU A 70 -14.86 -11.27 22.47
N ASP A 71 -15.23 -12.16 21.56
CA ASP A 71 -14.91 -13.58 21.59
C ASP A 71 -13.60 -13.92 20.85
N ALA A 72 -12.91 -12.91 20.31
CA ALA A 72 -11.64 -13.09 19.65
C ALA A 72 -10.55 -13.52 20.65
N ASP A 73 -9.65 -14.40 20.22
CA ASP A 73 -8.36 -14.60 20.91
C ASP A 73 -7.59 -13.29 20.86
N LEU A 74 -7.44 -12.64 22.02
CA LEU A 74 -6.92 -11.29 22.09
C LEU A 74 -5.43 -11.20 21.76
N ASP A 75 -4.65 -12.22 22.11
CA ASP A 75 -3.22 -12.26 21.80
C ASP A 75 -3.02 -12.45 20.29
N GLN A 76 -3.81 -13.33 19.66
CA GLN A 76 -3.81 -13.49 18.22
C GLN A 76 -4.29 -12.21 17.51
N ALA A 77 -5.36 -11.59 18.00
CA ALA A 77 -5.92 -10.38 17.42
C ALA A 77 -4.93 -9.21 17.45
N VAL A 78 -4.19 -9.03 18.56
CA VAL A 78 -3.12 -8.03 18.67
C VAL A 78 -2.00 -8.32 17.67
N ASN A 79 -1.60 -9.58 17.51
CA ASN A 79 -0.56 -9.96 16.54
C ASN A 79 -0.99 -9.63 15.10
N ILE A 80 -2.20 -10.04 14.71
CA ILE A 80 -2.75 -9.80 13.37
C ILE A 80 -2.89 -8.30 13.11
N ALA A 81 -3.46 -7.53 14.05
CA ALA A 81 -3.65 -6.10 13.89
C ALA A 81 -2.32 -5.35 13.78
N HIS A 82 -1.32 -5.77 14.55
CA HIS A 82 0.02 -5.20 14.47
C HIS A 82 0.67 -5.48 13.11
N ASP A 83 0.64 -6.72 12.64
CA ASP A 83 1.24 -7.05 11.35
C ASP A 83 0.50 -6.38 10.18
N ALA A 84 -0.83 -6.35 10.22
CA ALA A 84 -1.65 -5.70 9.20
C ALA A 84 -1.39 -4.19 9.06
N LEU A 85 -0.94 -3.51 10.12
CA LEU A 85 -0.59 -2.09 10.07
C LEU A 85 0.89 -1.85 9.76
N PHE A 86 1.80 -2.59 10.40
CA PHE A 86 3.24 -2.28 10.38
C PHE A 86 4.04 -3.06 9.34
N PHE A 87 3.44 -4.08 8.70
CA PHE A 87 4.07 -4.77 7.57
C PHE A 87 4.44 -3.78 6.45
N ASN A 88 5.63 -3.94 5.87
CA ASN A 88 6.20 -3.03 4.87
C ASN A 88 6.14 -1.54 5.28
N GLN A 89 6.34 -1.26 6.58
CA GLN A 89 6.28 0.08 7.17
C GLN A 89 4.93 0.79 6.91
N GLY A 90 3.85 0.01 6.77
CA GLY A 90 2.51 0.49 6.44
C GLY A 90 2.32 0.92 4.98
N GLN A 91 3.34 0.76 4.12
CA GLN A 91 3.28 1.10 2.70
C GLN A 91 2.61 -0.03 1.90
N VAL A 92 1.36 -0.32 2.26
CA VAL A 92 0.55 -1.41 1.70
C VAL A 92 -0.85 -0.87 1.42
N CYS A 93 -1.37 -1.10 0.22
CA CYS A 93 -2.68 -0.57 -0.20
C CYS A 93 -3.84 -1.08 0.69
N CYS A 94 -3.72 -2.30 1.20
CA CYS A 94 -4.72 -2.95 2.06
C CYS A 94 -4.36 -2.94 3.55
N ALA A 95 -3.40 -2.12 3.99
CA ALA A 95 -3.02 -2.03 5.40
C ALA A 95 -4.23 -1.81 6.32
N GLY A 96 -4.21 -2.48 7.47
CA GLY A 96 -5.22 -2.40 8.52
C GLY A 96 -5.16 -1.08 9.29
N THR A 97 -5.52 0.01 8.62
CA THR A 97 -5.31 1.38 9.11
C THR A 97 -6.40 1.88 10.06
N ARG A 98 -7.46 1.10 10.28
CA ARG A 98 -8.53 1.40 11.23
C ARG A 98 -8.86 0.15 12.02
N THR A 99 -8.52 0.10 13.30
CA THR A 99 -8.85 -1.04 14.15
C THR A 99 -10.03 -0.67 15.05
N PHE A 100 -11.14 -1.35 14.89
CA PHE A 100 -12.32 -1.27 15.74
C PHE A 100 -12.31 -2.46 16.69
N VAL A 101 -12.43 -2.20 17.98
CA VAL A 101 -12.33 -3.23 19.01
C VAL A 101 -13.58 -3.15 19.89
N HIS A 102 -14.17 -4.29 20.18
CA HIS A 102 -15.33 -4.37 21.05
C HIS A 102 -15.01 -3.81 22.45
N GLU A 103 -15.96 -3.07 23.03
CA GLU A 103 -15.74 -2.29 24.27
C GLU A 103 -15.29 -3.16 25.45
N SER A 104 -15.79 -4.39 25.55
CA SER A 104 -15.46 -5.32 26.64
C SER A 104 -14.00 -5.78 26.66
N VAL A 105 -13.29 -5.70 25.52
CA VAL A 105 -11.88 -6.12 25.37
C VAL A 105 -10.95 -4.99 24.95
N TYR A 106 -11.48 -3.76 24.81
CA TYR A 106 -10.75 -2.61 24.27
C TYR A 106 -9.50 -2.26 25.08
N ASP A 107 -9.63 -2.09 26.40
CA ASP A 107 -8.52 -1.62 27.25
C ASP A 107 -7.37 -2.64 27.28
N GLU A 108 -7.70 -3.93 27.33
CA GLU A 108 -6.70 -4.99 27.30
C GLU A 108 -6.01 -5.08 25.93
N PHE A 109 -6.78 -4.97 24.84
CA PHE A 109 -6.23 -4.92 23.49
C PHE A 109 -5.23 -3.77 23.33
N VAL A 110 -5.62 -2.55 23.73
CA VAL A 110 -4.76 -1.35 23.63
C VAL A 110 -3.47 -1.54 24.40
N LYS A 111 -3.55 -2.05 25.64
CA LYS A 111 -2.36 -2.33 26.46
C LYS A 111 -1.41 -3.30 25.75
N LYS A 112 -1.91 -4.43 25.25
CA LYS A 112 -1.10 -5.44 24.54
C LYS A 112 -0.54 -4.89 23.22
N ALA A 113 -1.33 -4.13 22.46
CA ALA A 113 -0.92 -3.52 21.20
C ALA A 113 0.22 -2.51 21.40
N VAL A 114 0.15 -1.67 22.44
CA VAL A 114 1.24 -0.73 22.80
C VAL A 114 2.51 -1.47 23.18
N THR A 115 2.41 -2.51 24.02
CA THR A 115 3.57 -3.34 24.37
C THR A 115 4.22 -3.94 23.13
N LYS A 116 3.42 -4.52 22.23
CA LYS A 116 3.93 -5.12 20.98
C LYS A 116 4.57 -4.08 20.07
N ALA A 117 3.97 -2.89 19.93
CA ALA A 117 4.52 -1.82 19.11
C ALA A 117 5.89 -1.34 19.59
N ASN A 118 6.08 -1.17 20.90
CA ASN A 118 7.34 -0.74 21.48
C ASN A 118 8.47 -1.78 21.38
N GLN A 119 8.14 -3.05 21.17
CA GLN A 119 9.12 -4.12 21.00
C GLN A 119 9.67 -4.21 19.57
N ARG A 120 9.09 -3.48 18.62
CA ARG A 120 9.46 -3.58 17.20
C ARG A 120 10.84 -2.97 16.95
N LYS A 121 11.79 -3.75 16.45
CA LYS A 121 13.12 -3.25 16.11
C LYS A 121 13.08 -2.39 14.85
N ILE A 122 13.37 -1.09 15.01
CA ILE A 122 13.57 -0.14 13.91
C ILE A 122 15.06 -0.09 13.58
N GLY A 123 15.44 -0.18 12.30
CA GLY A 123 16.85 -0.25 11.94
C GLY A 123 17.13 -0.28 10.45
N ASP A 124 18.38 -0.60 10.12
CA ASP A 124 18.84 -0.81 8.75
C ASP A 124 18.13 -2.05 8.15
N PRO A 125 17.48 -1.94 6.97
CA PRO A 125 16.78 -3.06 6.35
C PRO A 125 17.69 -4.24 5.94
N PHE A 126 19.01 -4.07 5.92
CA PHE A 126 19.96 -5.16 5.67
C PHE A 126 20.33 -5.96 6.93
N GLU A 127 19.98 -5.47 8.12
CA GLU A 127 20.17 -6.22 9.37
C GLU A 127 19.08 -7.28 9.54
N PRO A 128 19.43 -8.56 9.79
CA PRO A 128 18.48 -9.67 9.73
C PRO A 128 17.40 -9.65 10.81
N ASP A 129 17.60 -8.88 11.88
CA ASP A 129 16.65 -8.73 12.98
C ASP A 129 15.85 -7.40 12.93
N THR A 130 16.09 -6.54 11.93
CA THR A 130 15.27 -5.35 11.70
C THR A 130 13.85 -5.74 11.30
N GLN A 131 12.86 -5.22 12.03
CA GLN A 131 11.44 -5.44 11.76
C GLN A 131 10.78 -4.24 11.08
N HIS A 132 11.39 -3.06 11.14
CA HIS A 132 10.86 -1.83 10.56
C HIS A 132 11.99 -0.98 9.96
N GLY A 133 12.06 -0.95 8.63
CA GLY A 133 13.02 -0.11 7.89
C GLY A 133 12.53 1.32 7.65
N PRO A 134 13.19 2.08 6.76
CA PRO A 134 12.78 3.43 6.41
C PRO A 134 11.55 3.46 5.50
N GLN A 135 10.91 4.63 5.41
CA GLN A 135 9.94 4.93 4.35
C GLN A 135 10.67 5.09 3.01
N VAL A 136 9.95 4.89 1.89
CA VAL A 136 10.58 4.83 0.56
C VAL A 136 11.25 6.15 0.13
N PHE A 137 10.71 7.32 0.52
CA PHE A 137 11.31 8.65 0.25
C PHE A 137 11.08 9.64 1.40
N GLY A 138 11.98 10.60 1.58
CA GLY A 138 11.96 11.52 2.74
C GLY A 138 10.73 12.44 2.87
N SER A 139 10.02 12.73 1.78
CA SER A 139 8.78 13.53 1.83
C SER A 139 7.64 12.82 2.57
N LEU A 140 7.64 11.48 2.62
CA LEU A 140 6.61 10.69 3.31
C LEU A 140 6.71 10.79 4.84
N LEU A 141 7.89 11.11 5.38
CA LEU A 141 8.11 11.30 6.82
C LEU A 141 7.29 12.47 7.39
N LYS A 142 6.86 13.43 6.55
CA LYS A 142 6.03 14.57 6.96
C LYS A 142 4.54 14.24 7.08
N TYR A 143 4.07 13.21 6.38
CA TYR A 143 2.64 12.90 6.24
C TYR A 143 2.19 11.64 6.98
N HIS A 144 3.11 10.69 7.22
CA HIS A 144 2.79 9.38 7.79
C HIS A 144 3.74 9.03 8.93
N ARG A 145 3.65 9.77 10.05
CA ARG A 145 4.17 9.25 11.32
C ARG A 145 3.22 8.15 11.79
N ILE A 146 3.58 6.91 11.50
CA ILE A 146 2.97 5.72 12.10
C ILE A 146 3.77 5.39 13.38
N ILE A 147 3.86 6.37 14.29
CA ILE A 147 4.33 6.21 15.67
C ILE A 147 3.64 7.27 16.52
#